data_AF-A0A0S7YRS4-F1
#
_entry.id   AF-A0A0S7YRS4-F1
#
_cell.length_a   1.000
_cell.length_b   1.000
_cell.length_c   1.000
_cell.angle_alpha   90.00
_cell.angle_beta   90.00
_cell.angle_gamma   90.00
#
_symmetry.space_group_name_H-M   'P 1'
#
loop_
_entity.id
_entity.type
_entity.pdbx_description
1 polymer ?
#
loop_
_entity_poly.entity_id
_entity_poly.type
_entity_poly.pdbx_seq_one_letter_code
_entity_poly.pdbx_strand_id
1 'polypeptide(L)'
;MTDAFTRLEGIARRPMVEARLHQLIVGHDAKRACGERLTPAETLELGLAIYDAGRVSADEALCYMRVMLSHEADDRNQAVYNEFADRFQALCAKHGLGTDDDWAPGEGPEEYEALRREFDAACDQVECEVLREHADRTGHPLVQEAADLFASDRTEFERRFE
;
A
#
# COMPACT_ATOMS: atom_id res chain seq x y z
N MET A 1 11.32 34.74 16.42
CA MET A 1 10.21 34.59 17.40
C MET A 1 9.34 33.38 17.03
N THR A 2 9.97 32.25 16.65
CA THR A 2 9.27 31.11 16.02
C THR A 2 9.45 29.81 16.82
N ASP A 3 10.12 29.86 17.99
CA ASP A 3 10.58 28.66 18.73
C ASP A 3 9.67 28.28 19.93
N ALA A 4 8.92 29.24 20.47
CA ALA A 4 8.05 29.00 21.63
C ALA A 4 6.68 28.40 21.27
N PHE A 5 6.10 28.83 20.14
CA PHE A 5 4.80 28.34 19.67
C PHE A 5 4.88 26.88 19.17
N THR A 6 5.93 26.53 18.42
CA THR A 6 6.15 25.15 17.94
C THR A 6 6.39 24.16 19.08
N ARG A 7 7.06 24.58 20.17
CA ARG A 7 7.23 23.75 21.37
C ARG A 7 5.94 23.55 22.16
N LEU A 8 5.10 24.58 22.28
CA LEU A 8 3.82 24.47 22.97
C LEU A 8 2.81 23.60 22.20
N GLU A 9 2.80 23.67 20.87
CA GLU A 9 2.01 22.77 20.02
C GLU A 9 2.47 21.30 20.16
N GLY A 10 3.77 21.04 20.20
CA GLY A 10 4.31 19.70 20.42
C GLY A 10 3.96 19.12 21.81
N ILE A 11 3.94 19.96 22.85
CA ILE A 11 3.58 19.54 24.22
C ILE A 11 2.07 19.26 24.35
N ALA A 12 1.22 20.05 23.69
CA ALA A 12 -0.24 19.84 23.72
C ALA A 12 -0.70 18.69 22.80
N ARG A 13 0.00 18.43 21.69
CA ARG A 13 -0.33 17.32 20.77
C ARG A 13 -0.02 15.94 21.36
N ARG A 14 1.02 15.81 22.17
CA ARG A 14 1.49 14.51 22.67
C ARG A 14 0.44 13.76 23.52
N PRO A 15 -0.27 14.39 24.48
CA PRO A 15 -1.34 13.72 25.22
C PRO A 15 -2.53 13.32 24.34
N MET A 16 -2.85 14.11 23.31
CA MET A 16 -3.95 13.81 22.39
C MET A 16 -3.63 12.63 21.48
N VAL A 17 -2.40 12.56 20.97
CA VAL A 17 -1.91 11.45 20.15
C VAL A 17 -1.87 10.15 20.96
N GLU A 18 -1.32 10.19 22.18
CA GLU A 18 -1.27 9.02 23.06
C GLU A 18 -2.69 8.56 23.47
N ALA A 19 -3.62 9.48 23.71
CA ALA A 19 -5.01 9.14 23.99
C ALA A 19 -5.71 8.50 22.78
N ARG A 20 -5.44 9.00 21.56
CA ARG A 20 -5.98 8.41 20.33
C ARG A 20 -5.43 7.01 20.09
N LEU A 21 -4.11 6.83 20.22
CA LEU A 21 -3.47 5.53 20.11
C LEU A 21 -4.05 4.54 21.13
N HIS A 22 -4.19 4.95 22.39
CA HIS A 22 -4.77 4.10 23.44
C HIS A 22 -6.20 3.70 23.11
N GLN A 23 -7.03 4.64 22.63
CA GLN A 23 -8.41 4.34 22.22
C GLN A 23 -8.47 3.30 21.09
N LEU A 24 -7.60 3.43 20.08
CA LEU A 24 -7.52 2.50 18.96
C LEU A 24 -7.07 1.11 19.41
N ILE A 25 -6.04 1.02 20.26
CA ILE A 25 -5.58 -0.25 20.83
C ILE A 25 -6.71 -0.95 21.59
N VAL A 26 -7.39 -0.24 22.50
CA VAL A 26 -8.49 -0.81 23.30
C VAL A 26 -9.64 -1.27 22.40
N GLY A 27 -10.01 -0.48 21.38
CA GLY A 27 -11.05 -0.87 20.42
C GLY A 27 -10.67 -2.11 19.62
N HIS A 28 -9.42 -2.20 19.17
CA HIS A 28 -8.92 -3.35 18.40
C HIS A 28 -8.80 -4.62 19.24
N ASP A 29 -8.37 -4.50 20.49
CA ASP A 29 -8.31 -5.63 21.42
C ASP A 29 -9.72 -6.17 21.73
N ALA A 30 -10.71 -5.28 21.90
CA ALA A 30 -12.10 -5.69 22.08
C ALA A 30 -12.64 -6.46 20.87
N LYS A 31 -12.40 -5.97 19.65
CA LYS A 31 -12.76 -6.68 18.41
C LYS A 31 -12.12 -8.07 18.33
N ARG A 32 -10.82 -8.16 18.59
CA ARG A 32 -10.08 -9.43 18.60
C ARG A 32 -10.63 -10.40 19.65
N ALA A 33 -10.97 -9.92 20.84
CA ALA A 33 -11.60 -10.74 21.88
C ALA A 33 -12.97 -11.30 21.46
N CYS A 34 -13.69 -10.59 20.58
CA CYS A 34 -14.93 -11.04 19.97
C CYS A 34 -14.74 -11.90 18.70
N GLY A 35 -13.50 -12.17 18.27
CA GLY A 35 -13.20 -12.92 17.07
C GLY A 35 -13.36 -12.13 15.76
N GLU A 36 -13.52 -10.82 15.84
CA GLU A 36 -13.58 -9.94 14.67
C GLU A 36 -12.18 -9.67 14.10
N ARG A 37 -12.09 -9.59 12.76
CA ARG A 37 -10.88 -9.15 12.07
C ARG A 37 -10.93 -7.64 11.85
N LEU A 38 -9.76 -7.00 11.94
CA LEU A 38 -9.63 -5.59 11.56
C LEU A 38 -9.73 -5.45 10.04
N THR A 39 -10.39 -4.40 9.60
CA THR A 39 -10.39 -4.01 8.19
C THR A 39 -9.04 -3.39 7.80
N PRO A 40 -8.69 -3.33 6.50
CA PRO A 40 -7.48 -2.63 6.05
C PRO A 40 -7.42 -1.17 6.51
N ALA A 41 -8.54 -0.45 6.45
CA ALA A 41 -8.63 0.94 6.90
C ALA A 41 -8.37 1.11 8.40
N GLU A 42 -8.92 0.24 9.25
CA GLU A 42 -8.67 0.26 10.70
C GLU A 42 -7.21 -0.06 11.02
N THR A 43 -6.65 -1.00 10.27
CA THR A 43 -5.26 -1.41 10.42
C THR A 43 -4.32 -0.27 10.05
N LEU A 44 -4.56 0.41 8.92
CA LEU A 44 -3.88 1.64 8.51
C LEU A 44 -3.97 2.74 9.58
N GLU A 45 -5.17 2.99 10.11
CA GLU A 45 -5.38 4.01 11.14
C GLU A 45 -4.58 3.74 12.41
N LEU A 46 -4.51 2.49 12.86
CA LEU A 46 -3.66 2.11 14.00
C LEU A 46 -2.17 2.30 13.68
N GLY A 47 -1.71 1.92 12.49
CA GLY A 47 -0.32 2.13 12.06
C GLY A 47 0.07 3.61 12.10
N LEU A 48 -0.79 4.48 11.56
CA LEU A 48 -0.60 5.93 11.59
C LEU A 48 -0.57 6.49 13.02
N ALA A 49 -1.46 6.01 13.91
CA ALA A 49 -1.47 6.44 15.31
C ALA A 49 -0.20 6.00 16.07
N ILE A 50 0.35 4.82 15.75
CA ILE A 50 1.63 4.35 16.31
C ILE A 50 2.78 5.24 15.82
N TYR A 51 2.77 5.61 14.54
CA TYR A 51 3.73 6.54 13.96
C TYR A 51 3.66 7.94 14.60
N ASP A 52 2.47 8.52 14.68
CA ASP A 52 2.25 9.84 15.29
C ASP A 52 2.70 9.89 16.76
N ALA A 53 2.56 8.78 17.49
CA ALA A 53 3.04 8.63 18.85
C ALA A 53 4.57 8.50 18.96
N GLY A 54 5.28 8.51 17.83
CA GLY A 54 6.74 8.36 17.76
C GLY A 54 7.22 6.98 18.19
N ARG A 55 6.38 5.95 18.05
CA ARG A 55 6.71 4.57 18.45
C ARG A 55 7.42 3.79 17.36
N VAL A 56 7.27 4.23 16.12
CA VAL A 56 7.95 3.69 14.93
C VAL A 56 8.47 4.85 14.08
N SER A 57 9.47 4.56 13.27
CA SER A 57 9.97 5.46 12.23
C SER A 57 8.96 5.64 11.10
N ALA A 58 9.17 6.66 10.26
CA ALA A 58 8.39 6.87 9.05
C ALA A 58 8.50 5.68 8.10
N ASP A 59 9.70 5.11 7.96
CA ASP A 59 9.96 3.98 7.07
C ASP A 59 9.23 2.71 7.54
N GLU A 60 9.24 2.41 8.85
CA GLU A 60 8.48 1.29 9.41
C GLU A 60 6.96 1.45 9.21
N ALA A 61 6.46 2.68 9.41
CA ALA A 61 5.05 2.99 9.15
C ALA A 61 4.71 2.81 7.66
N LEU A 62 5.57 3.28 6.75
CA LEU A 62 5.40 3.16 5.30
C LEU A 62 5.43 1.70 4.83
N CYS A 63 6.36 0.88 5.32
CA CYS A 63 6.40 -0.55 5.04
C CYS A 63 5.09 -1.24 5.48
N TYR A 64 4.59 -0.89 6.66
CA TYR A 64 3.32 -1.42 7.16
C TYR A 64 2.14 -1.00 6.28
N MET A 65 2.08 0.27 5.88
CA MET A 65 1.05 0.78 4.99
C MET A 65 1.08 0.08 3.63
N ARG A 66 2.26 -0.11 3.04
CA ARG A 66 2.41 -0.84 1.78
C ARG A 66 1.79 -2.24 1.87
N VAL A 67 2.15 -3.04 2.88
CA VAL A 67 1.61 -4.40 3.04
C VAL A 67 0.08 -4.39 3.11
N MET A 68 -0.49 -3.43 3.85
CA MET A 68 -1.95 -3.32 3.96
C MET A 68 -2.63 -2.90 2.67
N LEU A 69 -2.01 -1.98 1.93
CA LEU A 69 -2.54 -1.48 0.67
C LEU A 69 -2.37 -2.50 -0.46
N SER A 70 -1.29 -3.28 -0.46
CA SER A 70 -1.10 -4.40 -1.39
C SER A 70 -2.21 -5.44 -1.23
N HIS A 71 -2.65 -5.75 -0.02
CA HIS A 71 -3.79 -6.66 0.17
C HIS A 71 -5.10 -6.12 -0.40
N GLU A 72 -5.37 -4.82 -0.28
CA GLU A 72 -6.57 -4.23 -0.89
C GLU A 72 -6.43 -4.12 -2.42
N ALA A 73 -5.22 -3.87 -2.91
CA ALA A 73 -4.91 -3.87 -4.33
C ALA A 73 -5.03 -5.27 -4.93
N ASP A 74 -4.63 -6.34 -4.22
CA ASP A 74 -4.74 -7.74 -4.69
C ASP A 74 -6.17 -8.10 -5.09
N ASP A 75 -7.15 -7.74 -4.25
CA ASP A 75 -8.56 -8.00 -4.52
C ASP A 75 -9.04 -7.29 -5.81
N ARG A 76 -8.55 -6.07 -6.06
CA ARG A 76 -8.88 -5.29 -7.28
C ARG A 76 -8.08 -5.78 -8.49
N ASN A 77 -6.82 -6.15 -8.29
CA ASN A 77 -5.92 -6.71 -9.29
C ASN A 77 -6.44 -8.05 -9.81
N GLN A 78 -7.27 -8.79 -9.06
CA GLN A 78 -7.93 -9.99 -9.56
C GLN A 78 -8.70 -9.74 -10.87
N ALA A 79 -9.31 -8.57 -11.04
CA ALA A 79 -9.99 -8.22 -12.28
C ALA A 79 -8.99 -8.03 -13.43
N VAL A 80 -7.85 -7.40 -13.17
CA VAL A 80 -6.75 -7.22 -14.14
C VAL A 80 -6.16 -8.58 -14.52
N TYR A 81 -5.89 -9.46 -13.55
CA TYR A 81 -5.43 -10.83 -13.82
C TYR A 81 -6.39 -11.56 -14.76
N ASN A 82 -7.69 -11.49 -14.50
CA ASN A 82 -8.70 -12.15 -15.33
C ASN A 82 -8.76 -11.59 -16.75
N GLU A 83 -8.57 -10.28 -16.92
CA GLU A 83 -8.54 -9.63 -18.25
C GLU A 83 -7.33 -10.08 -19.08
N PHE A 84 -6.18 -10.25 -18.45
CA PHE A 84 -4.93 -10.58 -19.14
C PHE A 84 -4.67 -12.08 -19.26
N ALA A 85 -5.29 -12.92 -18.43
CA ALA A 85 -5.06 -14.37 -18.39
C ALA A 85 -5.18 -15.04 -19.77
N ASP A 86 -6.28 -14.81 -20.48
CA ASP A 86 -6.51 -15.42 -21.79
C ASP A 86 -5.45 -14.97 -22.83
N ARG A 87 -4.99 -13.71 -22.74
CA ARG A 87 -3.98 -13.15 -23.64
C ARG A 87 -2.61 -13.79 -23.39
N PHE A 88 -2.22 -13.97 -22.13
CA PHE A 88 -0.98 -14.66 -21.77
C PHE A 88 -1.03 -16.12 -22.19
N GLN A 89 -2.11 -16.85 -21.88
CA GLN A 89 -2.27 -18.26 -22.26
C GLN A 89 -2.22 -18.45 -23.79
N ALA A 90 -2.84 -17.55 -24.56
CA ALA A 90 -2.78 -17.61 -26.01
C ALA A 90 -1.34 -17.42 -26.55
N LEU A 91 -0.56 -16.54 -25.92
CA LEU A 91 0.86 -16.35 -26.27
C LEU A 91 1.71 -17.57 -25.87
N CYS A 92 1.56 -18.08 -24.65
CA CYS A 92 2.27 -19.29 -24.19
C CYS A 92 2.00 -20.47 -25.14
N ALA A 93 0.72 -20.73 -25.45
CA ALA A 93 0.32 -21.80 -26.37
C ALA A 93 0.89 -21.61 -27.80
N LYS A 94 0.93 -20.37 -28.30
CA LYS A 94 1.51 -20.04 -29.62
C LYS A 94 3.00 -20.41 -29.73
N HIS A 95 3.74 -20.33 -28.63
CA HIS A 95 5.17 -20.65 -28.58
C HIS A 95 5.49 -22.01 -27.94
N GLY A 96 4.46 -22.83 -27.67
CA GLY A 96 4.61 -24.22 -27.24
C GLY A 96 4.82 -24.43 -25.74
N LEU A 97 4.51 -23.45 -24.89
CA LEU A 97 4.45 -23.63 -23.44
C LEU A 97 3.12 -24.23 -22.99
N GLY A 98 3.16 -24.93 -21.86
CA GLY A 98 1.98 -25.47 -21.19
C GLY A 98 1.12 -24.36 -20.58
N THR A 99 -0.11 -24.71 -20.22
CA THR A 99 -1.10 -23.79 -19.62
C THR A 99 -0.64 -23.21 -18.27
N ASP A 100 0.24 -23.93 -17.57
CA ASP A 100 0.77 -23.56 -16.24
C ASP A 100 2.23 -23.09 -16.31
N ASP A 101 2.80 -22.95 -17.51
CA ASP A 101 4.17 -22.51 -17.70
C ASP A 101 4.21 -21.05 -18.16
N ASP A 102 5.07 -20.27 -17.52
CA ASP A 102 5.36 -18.87 -17.86
C ASP A 102 6.86 -18.67 -18.11
N TRP A 103 7.21 -17.65 -18.89
CA TRP A 103 8.59 -17.22 -19.03
C TRP A 103 9.01 -16.35 -17.85
N ALA A 104 10.25 -16.53 -17.39
CA ALA A 104 10.85 -15.57 -16.48
C ALA A 104 11.06 -14.21 -17.19
N PRO A 105 11.19 -13.11 -16.42
CA PRO A 105 11.47 -11.79 -16.97
C PRO A 105 12.67 -11.77 -17.93
N GLY A 106 12.42 -11.39 -19.19
CA GLY A 106 13.46 -11.29 -20.22
C GLY A 106 13.75 -12.58 -20.99
N GLU A 107 13.08 -13.69 -20.67
CA GLU A 107 13.23 -14.97 -21.37
C GLU A 107 12.16 -15.20 -22.44
N GLY A 108 11.06 -14.45 -22.39
CA GLY A 108 9.93 -14.57 -23.31
C GLY A 108 10.12 -13.86 -24.65
N PRO A 109 9.24 -14.13 -25.63
CA PRO A 109 9.19 -13.39 -26.89
C PRO A 109 8.78 -11.93 -26.65
N GLU A 110 9.15 -11.03 -27.57
CA GLU A 110 8.90 -9.58 -27.45
C GLU A 110 7.42 -9.23 -27.19
N GLU A 111 6.49 -9.98 -27.80
CA GLU A 111 5.05 -9.81 -27.59
C GLU A 111 4.57 -10.19 -26.18
N TYR A 112 5.22 -11.17 -25.53
CA TYR A 112 4.96 -11.52 -24.13
C TYR A 112 5.50 -10.44 -23.19
N GLU A 113 6.72 -9.96 -23.46
CA GLU A 113 7.34 -8.87 -22.71
C GLU A 113 6.56 -7.54 -22.84
N ALA A 114 5.95 -7.29 -24.01
CA ALA A 114 5.02 -6.19 -24.19
C ALA A 114 3.74 -6.38 -23.37
N LEU A 115 3.14 -7.56 -23.41
CA LEU A 115 1.94 -7.87 -22.64
C LEU A 115 2.18 -7.78 -21.12
N ARG A 116 3.35 -8.25 -20.65
CA ARG A 116 3.74 -8.12 -19.24
C ARG A 116 3.84 -6.66 -18.80
N ARG A 117 4.47 -5.80 -19.60
CA ARG A 117 4.52 -4.35 -19.31
C ARG A 117 3.14 -3.70 -19.28
N GLU A 118 2.22 -4.13 -20.15
CA GLU A 118 0.82 -3.66 -20.09
C GLU A 118 0.10 -4.12 -18.82
N PHE A 119 0.30 -5.37 -18.43
CA PHE A 119 -0.24 -5.95 -17.21
C PHE A 119 0.31 -5.24 -15.96
N ASP A 120 1.64 -5.08 -15.87
CA ASP A 120 2.31 -4.40 -14.75
C ASP A 120 1.80 -2.96 -14.61
N ALA A 121 1.67 -2.23 -15.73
CA ALA A 121 1.13 -0.87 -15.74
C ALA A 121 -0.33 -0.80 -15.27
N ALA A 122 -1.15 -1.79 -15.60
CA ALA A 122 -2.53 -1.87 -15.13
C ALA A 122 -2.61 -2.14 -13.62
N CYS A 123 -1.76 -3.03 -13.10
CA CYS A 123 -1.64 -3.26 -11.66
C CYS A 123 -1.11 -2.03 -10.91
N ASP A 124 -0.09 -1.36 -11.43
CA ASP A 124 0.42 -0.11 -10.87
C ASP A 124 -0.65 0.98 -10.83
N GLN A 125 -1.54 1.04 -11.84
CA GLN A 125 -2.66 1.98 -11.81
C GLN A 125 -3.62 1.67 -10.65
N VAL A 126 -3.97 0.41 -10.44
CA VAL A 126 -4.83 -0.02 -9.32
C VAL A 126 -4.19 0.31 -7.97
N GLU A 127 -2.90 0.01 -7.78
CA GLU A 127 -2.17 0.34 -6.56
C GLU A 127 -2.13 1.86 -6.32
N CYS A 128 -1.91 2.65 -7.36
CA CYS A 128 -1.92 4.10 -7.28
C CYS A 128 -3.30 4.65 -6.89
N GLU A 129 -4.38 4.09 -7.42
CA GLU A 129 -5.76 4.47 -7.08
C GLU A 129 -6.06 4.15 -5.61
N VAL A 130 -5.70 2.95 -5.14
CA VAL A 130 -5.85 2.55 -3.73
C VAL A 130 -5.08 3.50 -2.81
N LEU A 131 -3.82 3.82 -3.13
CA LEU A 131 -3.01 4.77 -2.37
C LEU A 131 -3.66 6.15 -2.29
N ARG A 132 -4.18 6.68 -3.40
CA ARG A 132 -4.85 7.98 -3.44
C ARG A 132 -6.16 7.98 -2.64
N GLU A 133 -6.97 6.95 -2.75
CA GLU A 133 -8.20 6.83 -1.97
C GLU A 133 -7.94 6.86 -0.46
N HIS A 134 -6.86 6.21 0.00
CA HIS A 134 -6.47 6.24 1.40
C HIS A 134 -5.83 7.58 1.80
N ALA A 135 -5.07 8.23 0.91
CA ALA A 135 -4.57 9.57 1.14
C ALA A 135 -5.72 10.57 1.35
N ASP A 136 -6.71 10.55 0.45
CA ASP A 136 -7.90 11.41 0.53
C ASP A 136 -8.75 11.13 1.78
N ARG A 137 -8.92 9.84 2.13
CA ARG A 137 -9.72 9.43 3.29
C ARG A 137 -9.09 9.81 4.62
N THR A 138 -7.77 9.63 4.73
CA THR A 138 -7.06 9.88 5.99
C THR A 138 -6.61 11.33 6.15
N GLY A 139 -6.36 12.03 5.03
CA GLY A 139 -5.71 13.34 5.02
C GLY A 139 -4.32 13.33 5.66
N HIS A 140 -3.71 12.15 5.84
CA HIS A 140 -2.48 12.01 6.60
C HIS A 140 -1.25 12.33 5.71
N PRO A 141 -0.34 13.24 6.12
CA PRO A 141 0.78 13.69 5.27
C PRO A 141 1.68 12.56 4.77
N LEU A 142 1.92 11.54 5.61
CA LEU A 142 2.74 10.39 5.24
C LEU A 142 2.11 9.54 4.13
N VAL A 143 0.77 9.41 4.12
CA VAL A 143 0.04 8.65 3.10
C VAL A 143 0.00 9.46 1.81
N GLN A 144 -0.14 10.78 1.90
CA GLN A 144 -0.05 11.67 0.74
C GLN A 144 1.33 11.61 0.08
N GLU A 145 2.42 11.70 0.87
CA GLU A 145 3.79 11.58 0.36
C GLU A 145 4.00 10.22 -0.33
N ALA A 146 3.50 9.13 0.26
CA ALA A 146 3.58 7.81 -0.33
C ALA A 146 2.82 7.73 -1.68
N ALA A 147 1.60 8.25 -1.74
CA ALA A 147 0.79 8.27 -2.97
C ALA A 147 1.44 9.14 -4.06
N ASP A 148 1.97 10.30 -3.70
CA ASP A 148 2.65 11.20 -4.63
C ASP A 148 3.94 10.57 -5.16
N LEU A 149 4.73 9.94 -4.29
CA LEU A 149 5.99 9.29 -4.66
C LEU A 149 5.74 8.06 -5.54
N PHE A 150 4.74 7.23 -5.21
CA PHE A 150 4.36 6.09 -6.06
C PHE A 150 3.99 6.54 -7.47
N ALA A 151 3.21 7.62 -7.58
CA ALA A 151 2.73 8.14 -8.85
C ALA A 151 3.81 8.84 -9.70
N SER A 152 4.89 9.34 -9.09
CA SER A 152 5.90 10.15 -9.77
C SER A 152 7.25 9.45 -9.96
N ASP A 153 7.64 8.57 -9.04
CA ASP A 153 8.89 7.82 -9.09
C ASP A 153 8.74 6.45 -8.39
N ARG A 154 8.24 5.48 -9.14
CA ARG A 154 8.02 4.09 -8.68
C ARG A 154 9.30 3.45 -8.17
N THR A 155 10.43 3.71 -8.80
CA THR A 155 11.72 3.13 -8.39
C THR A 155 12.20 3.71 -7.07
N GLU A 156 12.07 5.02 -6.86
CA GLU A 156 12.39 5.65 -5.57
C GLU A 156 11.40 5.20 -4.48
N PHE A 157 10.12 5.04 -4.82
CA PHE A 157 9.14 4.42 -3.93
C PHE A 157 9.62 3.03 -3.48
N GLU A 158 9.92 2.13 -4.42
CA GLU A 158 10.42 0.79 -4.09
C GLU A 158 11.71 0.84 -3.27
N ARG A 159 12.71 1.63 -3.70
CA ARG A 159 13.99 1.76 -2.99
C ARG A 159 13.86 2.25 -1.55
N ARG A 160 12.87 3.11 -1.29
CA ARG A 160 12.65 3.68 0.04
C ARG A 160 11.84 2.74 0.93
N PHE A 161 11.11 1.80 0.35
CA PHE A 161 10.09 1.00 1.03
C PHE A 161 10.27 -0.53 0.85
N GLU A 162 11.44 -0.98 0.38
CA GLU A 162 12.00 -2.36 0.37
C GLU A 162 13.30 -2.45 1.19
#